data_AF-A0A1H9ACJ4-F1
#
_entry.id   AF-A0A1H9ACJ4-F1
#
_cell.length_a   1.000
_cell.length_b   1.000
_cell.length_c   1.000
_cell.angle_alpha   90.00
_cell.angle_beta   90.00
_cell.angle_gamma   90.00
#
_symmetry.space_group_name_H-M   'P 1'
#
loop_
_entity.id
_entity.type
_entity.pdbx_description
1 polymer ?
#
loop_
_entity_poly.entity_id
_entity_poly.type
_entity_poly.pdbx_seq_one_letter_code
_entity_poly.pdbx_strand_id
1 'polypeptide(L)'
;MSSVRMTDDHGIDADHEARLQFLTWDRTPADIESPEHRARQAHWARVAGASFHPSAYVAAEAAIFTEHLVLGEKSWIAGHALVRGDVEFGAHTTINPYAMISGKVRCGDGVRIASHVSIVGFNHGFDDPTVPIHTQKHESLGIVIEDDVWIGANAVVLDGVTIGRGAVIAAGAVVSKDVPGMAIVGGVPAKVVRYRGQSAKGDAVATLGRLGTLAKAQLPEVLAAYREGGDYVSREADGQVRRSARHRNDAIELAAGFDSLPEGLDVAATLAELQALQDPVSGLFPDPHRPVAPGQATRDDGLALYNVLSVGYAIEVLGGKPLHRIAAVELDANELCDWLDSLTWRERAWGAGAAVDAIGTALYYNARYFSTGRAREVLFGWLAMRQDRATGLWGSPTPDEGLLQPVNGFYRLTRGTYAQFGLPVPNAERATDSVLLNYRNYGGFSGPTYTACNLLDTIHPLLLCLKQGDYRRAEAESIARAVIARAEERWVDGQGFAFADGQAPSLQGAEMWLSVIHLAADLLGIADSFAFVPKGVHRTRAVGIGL
;
A
#
# COMPACT_ATOMS: atom_id res chain seq x y z
N MET A 1 0.23 -38.71 -74.87
CA MET A 1 1.17 -37.68 -74.38
C MET A 1 0.53 -37.08 -73.13
N SER A 2 0.76 -37.69 -71.96
CA SER A 2 1.76 -37.29 -70.94
C SER A 2 1.46 -35.88 -70.40
N SER A 3 1.16 -35.65 -69.12
CA SER A 3 1.92 -36.15 -68.00
C SER A 3 1.07 -36.55 -66.78
N VAL A 4 1.50 -37.67 -66.22
CA VAL A 4 1.29 -38.11 -64.85
C VAL A 4 1.92 -37.05 -63.92
N ARG A 5 1.14 -36.46 -63.00
CA ARG A 5 1.73 -35.85 -61.81
C ARG A 5 2.06 -36.99 -60.86
N MET A 6 3.33 -37.38 -60.88
CA MET A 6 3.90 -38.23 -59.85
C MET A 6 3.85 -37.48 -58.52
N THR A 7 3.57 -38.27 -57.49
CA THR A 7 3.79 -38.02 -56.07
C THR A 7 5.22 -37.55 -55.80
N ASP A 8 5.36 -36.48 -55.01
CA ASP A 8 6.52 -36.31 -54.11
C ASP A 8 5.96 -36.01 -52.71
N ASP A 9 5.87 -37.08 -51.94
CA ASP A 9 5.82 -37.07 -50.48
C ASP A 9 7.29 -37.10 -49.99
N HIS A 10 7.54 -36.52 -48.81
CA HIS A 10 8.82 -36.51 -48.05
C HIS A 10 9.80 -35.36 -48.32
N GLY A 11 9.42 -34.15 -47.91
CA GLY A 11 10.35 -33.14 -47.43
C GLY A 11 9.67 -32.35 -46.33
N ILE A 12 10.16 -32.42 -45.10
CA ILE A 12 9.79 -31.41 -44.11
C ILE A 12 10.12 -30.06 -44.74
N ASP A 13 9.15 -29.15 -44.81
CA ASP A 13 9.39 -27.76 -45.23
C ASP A 13 10.59 -27.26 -44.40
N ALA A 14 11.70 -26.93 -45.05
CA ALA A 14 12.93 -26.57 -44.35
C ALA A 14 12.69 -25.39 -43.39
N ASP A 15 11.74 -24.51 -43.74
CA ASP A 15 11.31 -23.42 -42.87
C ASP A 15 10.53 -23.96 -41.65
N HIS A 16 9.74 -25.03 -41.77
CA HIS A 16 9.05 -25.67 -40.64
C HIS A 16 10.03 -26.32 -39.67
N GLU A 17 11.02 -27.09 -40.13
CA GLU A 17 12.01 -27.69 -39.21
C GLU A 17 12.86 -26.63 -38.50
N ALA A 18 13.24 -25.56 -39.20
CA ALA A 18 13.93 -24.41 -38.61
C ALA A 18 13.05 -23.71 -37.57
N ARG A 19 11.76 -23.53 -37.84
CA ARG A 19 10.80 -22.98 -36.88
C ARG A 19 10.68 -23.83 -35.62
N LEU A 20 10.65 -25.16 -35.76
CA LEU A 20 10.55 -26.07 -34.62
C LEU A 20 11.78 -26.06 -33.70
N GLN A 21 12.91 -25.46 -34.11
CA GLN A 21 14.01 -25.16 -33.19
C GLN A 21 13.60 -24.15 -32.12
N PHE A 22 12.81 -23.13 -32.49
CA PHE A 22 12.47 -22.00 -31.62
C PHE A 22 11.05 -22.04 -31.08
N LEU A 23 10.13 -22.59 -31.88
CA LEU A 23 8.69 -22.58 -31.71
C LEU A 23 8.19 -24.03 -31.59
N THR A 24 8.76 -24.80 -30.67
CA THR A 24 8.41 -26.22 -30.45
C THR A 24 6.93 -26.46 -30.14
N TRP A 25 6.16 -25.43 -29.78
CA TRP A 25 4.71 -25.48 -29.62
C TRP A 25 3.93 -25.54 -30.95
N ASP A 26 4.55 -25.20 -32.08
CA ASP A 26 3.97 -25.34 -33.42
C ASP A 26 4.02 -26.80 -33.93
N ARG A 27 4.67 -27.72 -33.20
CA ARG A 27 4.80 -29.13 -33.59
C ARG A 27 3.44 -29.81 -33.72
N THR A 28 3.35 -30.71 -34.68
CA THR A 28 2.19 -31.55 -34.95
C THR A 28 2.44 -32.99 -34.49
N PRO A 29 1.40 -33.84 -34.37
CA PRO A 29 1.58 -35.27 -34.16
C PRO A 29 2.47 -35.93 -35.23
N ALA A 30 2.40 -35.47 -36.48
CA ALA A 30 3.23 -35.96 -37.57
C ALA A 30 4.73 -35.66 -37.34
N ASP A 31 5.07 -34.49 -36.80
CA ASP A 31 6.46 -34.14 -36.46
C ASP A 31 7.02 -35.07 -35.38
N ILE A 32 6.22 -35.38 -34.36
CA ILE A 32 6.59 -36.27 -33.25
C ILE A 32 6.78 -37.72 -33.75
N GLU A 33 5.92 -38.16 -34.66
CA GLU A 33 5.93 -39.51 -35.23
C GLU A 33 6.90 -39.67 -36.39
N SER A 34 7.48 -38.58 -36.90
CA SER A 34 8.35 -38.60 -38.07
C SER A 34 9.55 -39.56 -37.89
N PRO A 35 9.94 -40.30 -38.94
CA PRO A 35 11.07 -41.24 -38.87
C PRO A 35 12.38 -40.56 -38.41
N GLU A 36 12.61 -39.32 -38.83
CA GLU A 36 13.78 -38.52 -38.48
C GLU A 36 13.82 -38.17 -36.99
N HIS A 37 12.69 -37.71 -36.43
CA HIS A 37 12.58 -37.44 -35.00
C HIS A 37 12.71 -38.73 -34.17
N ARG A 38 12.09 -39.84 -34.60
CA ARG A 38 12.24 -41.15 -33.93
C ARG A 38 13.67 -41.66 -33.96
N ALA A 39 14.37 -41.52 -35.08
CA ALA A 39 15.79 -41.86 -35.20
C ALA A 39 16.66 -41.00 -34.27
N ARG A 40 16.34 -39.71 -34.12
CA ARG A 40 16.99 -38.78 -33.20
C ARG A 40 16.82 -39.19 -31.74
N GLN A 41 15.60 -39.53 -31.31
CA GLN A 41 15.35 -40.06 -29.96
C GLN A 41 16.09 -41.39 -29.72
N ALA A 42 16.07 -42.31 -30.69
CA ALA A 42 16.79 -43.58 -30.61
C ALA A 42 18.32 -43.39 -30.53
N HIS A 43 18.86 -42.37 -31.21
CA HIS A 43 20.26 -41.99 -31.06
C HIS A 43 20.59 -41.61 -29.62
N TRP A 44 19.84 -40.67 -29.03
CA TRP A 44 20.08 -40.22 -27.65
C TRP A 44 19.83 -41.30 -26.61
N ALA A 45 18.87 -42.20 -26.83
CA ALA A 45 18.68 -43.35 -25.96
C ALA A 45 19.91 -44.24 -25.88
N ARG A 46 20.64 -44.40 -27.00
CA ARG A 46 21.88 -45.20 -27.04
C ARG A 46 23.09 -44.50 -26.47
N VAL A 47 23.25 -43.19 -26.70
CA VAL A 47 24.52 -42.48 -26.41
C VAL A 47 24.45 -41.58 -25.18
N ALA A 48 23.26 -41.29 -24.66
CA ALA A 48 23.06 -40.32 -23.58
C ALA A 48 22.14 -40.82 -22.45
N GLY A 49 21.93 -42.15 -22.35
CA GLY A 49 21.11 -42.76 -21.31
C GLY A 49 19.66 -42.24 -21.28
N ALA A 50 19.15 -41.81 -22.44
CA ALA A 50 17.89 -41.08 -22.52
C ALA A 50 16.67 -42.00 -22.67
N SER A 51 15.61 -41.70 -21.93
CA SER A 51 14.29 -42.32 -22.02
C SER A 51 13.25 -41.25 -22.33
N PHE A 52 12.54 -41.42 -23.45
CA PHE A 52 11.55 -40.46 -23.93
C PHE A 52 10.16 -41.08 -23.92
N HIS A 53 9.18 -40.36 -23.38
CA HIS A 53 7.78 -40.73 -23.58
C HIS A 53 7.42 -40.66 -25.09
N PRO A 54 6.51 -41.52 -25.62
CA PRO A 54 6.15 -41.51 -27.05
C PRO A 54 5.67 -40.16 -27.62
N SER A 55 5.12 -39.30 -26.76
CA SER A 55 4.63 -37.94 -27.12
C SER A 55 5.63 -36.82 -26.82
N ALA A 56 6.82 -37.13 -26.31
CA ALA A 56 7.87 -36.15 -26.08
C ALA A 56 8.52 -35.71 -27.40
N TYR A 57 9.01 -34.48 -27.47
CA TYR A 57 9.64 -33.91 -28.66
C TYR A 57 11.03 -33.35 -28.38
N VAL A 58 11.99 -33.63 -29.27
CA VAL A 58 13.37 -33.11 -29.20
C VAL A 58 13.72 -32.47 -30.53
N ALA A 59 13.95 -31.16 -30.51
CA ALA A 59 14.33 -30.39 -31.68
C ALA A 59 15.68 -30.84 -32.26
N ALA A 60 15.92 -30.58 -33.55
CA ALA A 60 17.08 -31.14 -34.26
C ALA A 60 18.42 -30.66 -33.69
N GLU A 61 18.46 -29.42 -33.20
CA GLU A 61 19.68 -28.78 -32.71
C GLU A 61 19.76 -28.77 -31.17
N ALA A 62 18.96 -29.60 -30.49
CA ALA A 62 19.12 -29.81 -29.06
C ALA A 62 20.44 -30.53 -28.75
N ALA A 63 21.22 -29.99 -27.82
CA ALA A 63 22.51 -30.53 -27.42
C ALA A 63 22.37 -31.38 -26.15
N ILE A 64 22.45 -32.71 -26.29
CA ILE A 64 22.26 -33.66 -25.18
C ILE A 64 23.56 -34.43 -24.90
N PHE A 65 24.10 -34.26 -23.68
CA PHE A 65 25.32 -34.90 -23.19
C PHE A 65 25.11 -35.45 -21.77
N THR A 66 24.08 -36.27 -21.60
CA THR A 66 23.66 -36.84 -20.31
C THR A 66 24.21 -38.24 -20.09
N GLU A 67 24.38 -38.62 -18.82
CA GLU A 67 24.55 -40.02 -18.42
C GLU A 67 23.19 -40.69 -18.19
N HIS A 68 22.20 -39.89 -17.78
CA HIS A 68 20.82 -40.28 -17.58
C HIS A 68 19.90 -39.11 -17.93
N LEU A 69 18.91 -39.37 -18.79
CA LEU A 69 17.88 -38.39 -19.17
C LEU A 69 16.49 -39.04 -19.17
N VAL A 70 15.53 -38.43 -18.51
CA VAL A 70 14.10 -38.77 -18.66
C VAL A 70 13.33 -37.56 -19.17
N LEU A 71 12.50 -37.76 -20.19
CA LEU A 71 11.59 -36.74 -20.72
C LEU A 71 10.16 -37.29 -20.76
N GLY A 72 9.31 -36.77 -19.89
CA GLY A 72 7.93 -37.23 -19.67
C GLY A 72 6.94 -36.92 -20.80
N GLU A 73 5.68 -37.29 -20.56
CA GLU A 73 4.59 -37.12 -21.53
C GLU A 73 4.45 -35.67 -21.98
N LYS A 74 4.32 -35.42 -23.30
CA LYS A 74 4.08 -34.08 -23.87
C LYS A 74 5.10 -33.04 -23.40
N SER A 75 6.31 -33.46 -23.09
CA SER A 75 7.44 -32.59 -22.76
C SER A 75 8.33 -32.37 -23.97
N TRP A 76 9.08 -31.27 -24.00
CA TRP A 76 9.95 -30.99 -25.13
C TRP A 76 11.21 -30.20 -24.81
N ILE A 77 12.26 -30.49 -25.60
CA ILE A 77 13.54 -29.79 -25.59
C ILE A 77 13.70 -29.06 -26.93
N ALA A 78 13.79 -27.74 -26.87
CA ALA A 78 13.94 -26.88 -28.03
C ALA A 78 15.39 -26.86 -28.56
N GLY A 79 15.56 -26.30 -29.75
CA GLY A 79 16.85 -26.18 -30.43
C GLY A 79 17.83 -25.32 -29.62
N HIS A 80 19.10 -25.66 -29.68
CA HIS A 80 20.19 -25.01 -28.96
C HIS A 80 20.09 -25.05 -27.42
N ALA A 81 19.11 -25.75 -26.86
CA ALA A 81 19.14 -26.05 -25.42
C ALA A 81 20.25 -27.06 -25.14
N LEU A 82 20.98 -26.88 -24.05
CA LEU A 82 21.99 -27.80 -23.56
C LEU A 82 21.44 -28.57 -22.36
N VAL A 83 21.47 -29.90 -22.43
CA VAL A 83 21.13 -30.78 -21.31
C VAL A 83 22.29 -31.75 -21.08
N ARG A 84 22.90 -31.73 -19.89
CA ARG A 84 24.02 -32.62 -19.53
C ARG A 84 23.99 -33.05 -18.07
N GLY A 85 24.56 -34.21 -17.77
CA GLY A 85 24.57 -34.81 -16.43
C GLY A 85 23.43 -35.82 -16.21
N ASP A 86 22.81 -35.78 -15.03
CA ASP A 86 21.72 -36.65 -14.60
C ASP A 86 20.43 -35.83 -14.41
N VAL A 87 19.55 -35.89 -15.41
CA VAL A 87 18.42 -34.96 -15.53
C VAL A 87 17.11 -35.71 -15.76
N GLU A 88 16.08 -35.38 -14.99
CA GLU A 88 14.72 -35.89 -15.21
C GLU A 88 13.75 -34.73 -15.37
N PHE A 89 12.91 -34.80 -16.40
CA PHE A 89 11.80 -33.89 -16.65
C PHE A 89 10.49 -34.69 -16.65
N GLY A 90 9.54 -34.26 -15.81
CA GLY A 90 8.19 -34.81 -15.75
C GLY A 90 7.37 -34.58 -17.01
N ALA A 91 6.07 -34.85 -16.91
CA ALA A 91 5.10 -34.61 -17.96
C ALA A 91 4.84 -33.12 -18.17
N HIS A 92 4.44 -32.75 -19.37
CA HIS A 92 4.06 -31.41 -19.76
C HIS A 92 5.11 -30.37 -19.40
N THR A 93 6.40 -30.64 -19.56
CA THR A 93 7.51 -29.73 -19.22
C THR A 93 8.21 -29.21 -20.48
N THR A 94 8.58 -27.92 -20.47
CA THR A 94 9.09 -27.23 -21.67
C THR A 94 10.45 -26.62 -21.41
N ILE A 95 11.41 -26.95 -22.27
CA ILE A 95 12.75 -26.39 -22.24
C ILE A 95 12.94 -25.56 -23.51
N ASN A 96 12.97 -24.23 -23.35
CA ASN A 96 13.06 -23.29 -24.46
C ASN A 96 14.50 -23.11 -24.99
N PRO A 97 14.67 -22.49 -26.17
CA PRO A 97 15.97 -22.35 -26.81
C PRO A 97 17.01 -21.69 -25.90
N TYR A 98 18.25 -22.16 -26.01
CA TYR A 98 19.40 -21.65 -25.26
C TYR A 98 19.33 -21.83 -23.73
N ALA A 99 18.34 -22.56 -23.20
CA ALA A 99 18.37 -22.97 -21.80
C ALA A 99 19.52 -23.97 -21.58
N MET A 100 20.22 -23.85 -20.47
CA MET A 100 21.38 -24.65 -20.10
C MET A 100 21.09 -25.39 -18.79
N ILE A 101 20.96 -26.70 -18.85
CA ILE A 101 20.65 -27.57 -17.72
C ILE A 101 21.84 -28.51 -17.52
N SER A 102 22.50 -28.39 -16.38
CA SER A 102 23.73 -29.14 -16.09
C SER A 102 23.76 -29.70 -14.67
N GLY A 103 24.23 -30.93 -14.52
CA GLY A 103 24.44 -31.57 -13.22
C GLY A 103 23.29 -32.50 -12.84
N LYS A 104 22.98 -32.60 -11.55
CA LYS A 104 21.88 -33.42 -11.04
C LYS A 104 20.60 -32.57 -10.90
N VAL A 105 19.59 -32.83 -11.73
CA VAL A 105 18.34 -32.06 -11.73
C VAL A 105 17.13 -33.00 -11.78
N ARG A 106 16.14 -32.74 -10.92
CA ARG A 106 14.84 -33.41 -10.92
C ARG A 106 13.75 -32.38 -11.07
N CYS A 107 13.03 -32.43 -12.18
CA CYS A 107 12.00 -31.49 -12.55
C CYS A 107 10.67 -32.21 -12.67
N GLY A 108 9.68 -31.74 -11.93
CA GLY A 108 8.34 -32.30 -11.86
C GLY A 108 7.52 -32.04 -13.12
N ASP A 109 6.21 -32.18 -12.94
CA ASP A 109 5.25 -32.02 -14.02
C ASP A 109 4.91 -30.55 -14.22
N GLY A 110 4.71 -30.17 -15.46
CA GLY A 110 4.12 -28.88 -15.73
C GLY A 110 5.10 -27.70 -15.57
N VAL A 111 6.40 -27.89 -15.77
CA VAL A 111 7.41 -26.83 -15.57
C VAL A 111 7.72 -26.05 -16.85
N ARG A 112 7.77 -24.71 -16.77
CA ARG A 112 8.17 -23.82 -17.86
C ARG A 112 9.59 -23.31 -17.65
N ILE A 113 10.53 -23.75 -18.48
CA ILE A 113 11.90 -23.24 -18.48
C ILE A 113 12.06 -22.33 -19.70
N ALA A 114 12.12 -21.01 -19.45
CA ALA A 114 12.25 -20.02 -20.50
C ALA A 114 13.66 -20.00 -21.12
N SER A 115 13.81 -19.25 -22.22
CA SER A 115 15.07 -19.13 -22.94
C SER A 115 16.18 -18.55 -22.05
N HIS A 116 17.41 -19.00 -22.28
CA HIS A 116 18.62 -18.55 -21.56
C HIS A 116 18.61 -18.80 -20.04
N VAL A 117 17.70 -19.63 -19.52
CA VAL A 117 17.78 -20.08 -18.12
C VAL A 117 19.03 -20.95 -17.93
N SER A 118 19.75 -20.75 -16.83
CA SER A 118 20.89 -21.58 -16.43
C SER A 118 20.58 -22.32 -15.13
N ILE A 119 20.52 -23.64 -15.17
CA ILE A 119 20.33 -24.52 -14.01
C ILE A 119 21.62 -25.30 -13.81
N VAL A 120 22.29 -25.03 -12.69
CA VAL A 120 23.66 -25.52 -12.43
C VAL A 120 23.66 -26.36 -11.14
N GLY A 121 23.37 -27.65 -11.26
CA GLY A 121 23.30 -28.63 -10.17
C GLY A 121 24.65 -29.25 -9.78
N PHE A 122 25.71 -28.46 -9.82
CA PHE A 122 27.05 -28.80 -9.33
C PHE A 122 27.87 -27.51 -9.11
N ASN A 123 28.97 -27.60 -8.35
CA ASN A 123 29.90 -26.50 -8.15
C ASN A 123 31.36 -27.00 -8.11
N HIS A 124 32.31 -26.08 -8.29
CA HIS A 124 33.72 -26.36 -8.00
C HIS A 124 33.96 -26.28 -6.49
N GLY A 125 34.79 -27.16 -5.94
CA GLY A 125 35.34 -26.95 -4.61
C GLY A 125 36.27 -25.75 -4.61
N PHE A 126 36.14 -24.87 -3.62
CA PHE A 126 36.98 -23.66 -3.48
C PHE A 126 37.37 -23.34 -2.04
N ASP A 127 36.89 -24.12 -1.06
CA ASP A 127 37.04 -23.80 0.36
C ASP A 127 38.47 -23.95 0.89
N ASP A 128 39.32 -24.80 0.28
CA ASP A 128 40.73 -24.91 0.64
C ASP A 128 41.58 -23.90 -0.15
N PRO A 129 42.06 -22.80 0.46
CA PRO A 129 42.85 -21.80 -0.25
C PRO A 129 44.28 -22.28 -0.58
N THR A 130 44.71 -23.44 -0.07
CA THR A 130 46.04 -24.01 -0.33
C THR A 130 46.07 -24.93 -1.55
N VAL A 131 44.90 -25.33 -2.06
CA VAL A 131 44.74 -26.19 -3.23
C VAL A 131 44.15 -25.38 -4.38
N PRO A 132 44.74 -25.35 -5.58
CA PRO A 132 44.14 -24.68 -6.72
C PRO A 132 42.72 -25.19 -7.03
N ILE A 133 41.78 -24.27 -7.31
CA ILE A 133 40.35 -24.61 -7.56
C ILE A 133 40.19 -25.76 -8.58
N HIS A 134 40.96 -25.74 -9.67
CA HIS A 134 40.86 -26.77 -10.73
C HIS A 134 41.26 -28.19 -10.29
N THR A 135 41.92 -28.35 -9.14
CA THR A 135 42.27 -29.66 -8.56
C THR A 135 41.40 -30.02 -7.35
N GLN A 136 40.56 -29.11 -6.89
CA GLN A 136 39.60 -29.41 -5.82
C GLN A 136 38.43 -30.22 -6.36
N LYS A 137 37.84 -31.06 -5.50
CA LYS A 137 36.70 -31.91 -5.87
C LYS A 137 35.49 -31.05 -6.21
N HIS A 138 34.72 -31.47 -7.21
CA HIS A 138 33.41 -30.88 -7.47
C HIS A 138 32.40 -31.32 -6.41
N GLU A 139 31.44 -30.45 -6.14
CA GLU A 139 30.29 -30.73 -5.28
C GLU A 139 29.02 -30.80 -6.12
N SER A 140 28.08 -31.66 -5.75
CA SER A 140 26.77 -31.76 -6.41
C SER A 140 25.74 -32.23 -5.39
N LEU A 141 24.95 -31.29 -4.89
CA LEU A 141 23.80 -31.53 -4.02
C LEU A 141 22.57 -31.92 -4.85
N GLY A 142 22.47 -31.34 -6.05
CA GLY A 142 21.36 -31.47 -6.97
C GLY A 142 20.30 -30.39 -6.79
N ILE A 143 19.42 -30.26 -7.77
CA ILE A 143 18.32 -29.30 -7.79
C ILE A 143 17.00 -30.04 -7.94
N VAL A 144 16.01 -29.66 -7.14
CA VAL A 144 14.63 -30.15 -7.25
C VAL A 144 13.73 -29.00 -7.68
N ILE A 145 12.98 -29.20 -8.76
CA ILE A 145 11.95 -28.28 -9.23
C ILE A 145 10.64 -29.04 -9.17
N GLU A 146 9.74 -28.62 -8.29
CA GLU A 146 8.41 -29.24 -8.16
C GLU A 146 7.48 -28.83 -9.30
N ASP A 147 6.26 -29.35 -9.27
CA ASP A 147 5.30 -29.18 -10.36
C ASP A 147 4.85 -27.72 -10.54
N ASP A 148 4.41 -27.38 -11.76
CA ASP A 148 3.78 -26.11 -12.12
C ASP A 148 4.64 -24.86 -11.85
N VAL A 149 5.96 -25.03 -11.90
CA VAL A 149 6.93 -23.92 -11.75
C VAL A 149 7.14 -23.19 -13.07
N TRP A 150 7.27 -21.87 -13.02
CA TRP A 150 7.75 -21.06 -14.15
C TRP A 150 9.09 -20.40 -13.82
N ILE A 151 10.11 -20.68 -14.63
CA ILE A 151 11.41 -20.04 -14.56
C ILE A 151 11.55 -19.04 -15.71
N GLY A 152 11.55 -17.76 -15.38
CA GLY A 152 11.65 -16.65 -16.33
C GLY A 152 13.00 -16.57 -17.05
N ALA A 153 13.01 -15.91 -18.21
CA ALA A 153 14.18 -15.86 -19.07
C ALA A 153 15.42 -15.29 -18.35
N ASN A 154 16.60 -15.82 -18.67
CA ASN A 154 17.89 -15.42 -18.08
C ASN A 154 18.01 -15.64 -16.55
N ALA A 155 17.11 -16.38 -15.91
CA ALA A 155 17.26 -16.73 -14.50
C ALA A 155 18.36 -17.79 -14.31
N VAL A 156 19.01 -17.76 -13.15
CA VAL A 156 20.03 -18.72 -12.74
C VAL A 156 19.57 -19.45 -11.48
N VAL A 157 19.63 -20.78 -11.49
CA VAL A 157 19.35 -21.63 -10.32
C VAL A 157 20.63 -22.37 -9.94
N LEU A 158 21.07 -22.19 -8.69
CA LEU A 158 22.29 -22.78 -8.16
C LEU A 158 22.03 -24.12 -7.47
N ASP A 159 23.11 -24.89 -7.32
CA ASP A 159 23.11 -26.21 -6.73
C ASP A 159 22.54 -26.23 -5.30
N GLY A 160 21.84 -27.32 -4.94
CA GLY A 160 21.25 -27.53 -3.62
C GLY A 160 19.88 -26.90 -3.39
N VAL A 161 19.29 -26.24 -4.40
CA VAL A 161 17.99 -25.56 -4.29
C VAL A 161 16.81 -26.49 -4.58
N THR A 162 15.78 -26.37 -3.75
CA THR A 162 14.41 -26.85 -4.03
C THR A 162 13.50 -25.67 -4.40
N ILE A 163 12.86 -25.73 -5.58
CA ILE A 163 11.83 -24.77 -6.01
C ILE A 163 10.45 -25.41 -5.83
N GLY A 164 9.69 -24.88 -4.87
CA GLY A 164 8.37 -25.42 -4.50
C GLY A 164 7.30 -25.23 -5.56
N ARG A 165 6.27 -26.09 -5.49
CA ARG A 165 5.16 -26.19 -6.44
C ARG A 165 4.52 -24.83 -6.72
N GLY A 166 4.29 -24.54 -8.00
CA GLY A 166 3.59 -23.32 -8.41
C GLY A 166 4.41 -22.02 -8.30
N ALA A 167 5.69 -22.10 -7.92
CA ALA A 167 6.54 -20.92 -7.80
C ALA A 167 6.84 -20.27 -9.15
N VAL A 168 7.13 -18.96 -9.12
CA VAL A 168 7.54 -18.18 -10.28
C VAL A 168 8.89 -17.52 -9.98
N ILE A 169 9.88 -17.82 -10.81
CA ILE A 169 11.18 -17.16 -10.78
C ILE A 169 11.14 -16.04 -11.81
N ALA A 170 11.25 -14.79 -11.37
CA ALA A 170 11.26 -13.64 -12.26
C ALA A 170 12.48 -13.68 -13.20
N ALA A 171 12.33 -13.07 -14.38
CA ALA A 171 13.41 -12.97 -15.35
C ALA A 171 14.66 -12.32 -14.74
N GLY A 172 15.84 -12.87 -15.06
CA GLY A 172 17.14 -12.38 -14.58
C GLY A 172 17.43 -12.62 -13.09
N ALA A 173 16.60 -13.37 -12.35
CA ALA A 173 16.83 -13.65 -10.94
C ALA A 173 17.94 -14.69 -10.72
N VAL A 174 18.65 -14.62 -9.58
CA VAL A 174 19.62 -15.64 -9.15
C VAL A 174 19.11 -16.33 -7.90
N VAL A 175 18.70 -17.58 -8.04
CA VAL A 175 18.14 -18.42 -6.96
C VAL A 175 19.25 -19.23 -6.32
N SER A 176 19.63 -18.86 -5.10
CA SER A 176 20.70 -19.49 -4.30
C SER A 176 20.20 -20.16 -3.02
N LYS A 177 18.88 -20.18 -2.80
CA LYS A 177 18.20 -20.78 -1.64
C LYS A 177 16.84 -21.35 -2.07
N ASP A 178 16.31 -22.26 -1.27
CA ASP A 178 14.98 -22.84 -1.49
C ASP A 178 13.90 -21.77 -1.68
N VAL A 179 12.99 -22.04 -2.61
CA VAL A 179 11.86 -21.17 -2.95
C VAL A 179 10.57 -21.82 -2.44
N PRO A 180 9.80 -21.16 -1.56
CA PRO A 180 8.53 -21.70 -1.10
C PRO A 180 7.53 -21.92 -2.23
N GLY A 181 6.64 -22.91 -2.08
CA GLY A 181 5.53 -23.13 -3.01
C GLY A 181 4.68 -21.87 -3.19
N MET A 182 4.19 -21.66 -4.41
CA MET A 182 3.41 -20.49 -4.84
C MET A 182 4.15 -19.15 -4.72
N ALA A 183 5.40 -19.10 -4.27
CA ALA A 183 6.14 -17.85 -4.16
C ALA A 183 6.53 -17.31 -5.54
N ILE A 184 6.46 -16.00 -5.70
CA ILE A 184 7.04 -15.27 -6.82
C ILE A 184 8.31 -14.62 -6.29
N VAL A 185 9.47 -15.02 -6.79
CA VAL A 185 10.77 -14.49 -6.35
C VAL A 185 11.45 -13.70 -7.47
N GLY A 186 12.25 -12.69 -7.11
CA GLY A 186 13.03 -11.91 -8.07
C GLY A 186 14.25 -11.24 -7.45
N GLY A 187 15.19 -10.81 -8.29
CA GLY A 187 16.42 -10.12 -7.89
C GLY A 187 17.67 -11.01 -7.80
N VAL A 188 18.78 -10.39 -7.42
CA VAL A 188 20.10 -11.02 -7.28
C VAL A 188 20.68 -10.61 -5.92
N PRO A 189 20.65 -11.47 -4.88
CA PRO A 189 19.97 -12.78 -4.85
C PRO A 189 18.44 -12.66 -4.87
N ALA A 190 17.77 -13.71 -5.30
CA ALA A 190 16.31 -13.76 -5.38
C ALA A 190 15.66 -13.65 -3.99
N LYS A 191 14.62 -12.83 -3.89
CA LYS A 191 13.79 -12.66 -2.68
C LYS A 191 12.32 -12.80 -3.04
N VAL A 192 11.52 -13.28 -2.08
CA VAL A 192 10.05 -13.34 -2.24
C VAL A 192 9.50 -11.94 -2.46
N VAL A 193 8.79 -11.76 -3.58
CA VAL A 193 8.09 -10.54 -3.96
C VAL A 193 6.65 -10.60 -3.45
N ARG A 194 5.97 -11.72 -3.69
CA ARG A 194 4.61 -12.04 -3.22
C ARG A 194 4.31 -13.52 -3.47
N TYR A 195 3.13 -13.99 -3.08
CA TYR A 195 2.64 -15.30 -3.50
C TYR A 195 1.65 -15.20 -4.67
N ARG A 196 1.60 -16.23 -5.49
CA ARG A 196 0.67 -16.39 -6.61
C ARG A 196 -0.75 -16.56 -6.04
N GLY A 197 -1.73 -15.90 -6.65
CA GLY A 197 -3.12 -15.86 -6.13
C GLY A 197 -3.37 -14.81 -5.05
N GLN A 198 -2.33 -14.26 -4.40
CA GLN A 198 -2.46 -13.08 -3.56
C GLN A 198 -2.35 -11.83 -4.43
N SER A 199 -3.39 -11.00 -4.42
CA SER A 199 -3.31 -9.63 -4.93
C SER A 199 -3.39 -8.70 -3.72
N ALA A 200 -2.45 -7.76 -3.62
CA ALA A 200 -2.38 -6.86 -2.48
C ALA A 200 -3.65 -5.98 -2.34
N LYS A 201 -4.44 -5.86 -3.41
CA LYS A 201 -5.77 -5.26 -3.39
C LYS A 201 -6.83 -6.19 -2.78
N GLY A 202 -6.84 -7.48 -3.15
CA GLY A 202 -7.76 -8.47 -2.59
C GLY A 202 -7.55 -8.69 -1.09
N ASP A 203 -6.29 -8.73 -0.64
CA ASP A 203 -5.98 -8.86 0.78
C ASP A 203 -6.46 -7.64 1.57
N ALA A 204 -6.22 -6.43 1.05
CA ALA A 204 -6.71 -5.19 1.65
C ALA A 204 -8.25 -5.17 1.73
N VAL A 205 -8.95 -5.55 0.66
CA VAL A 205 -10.42 -5.65 0.65
C VAL A 205 -10.92 -6.63 1.72
N ALA A 206 -10.30 -7.80 1.84
CA ALA A 206 -10.68 -8.79 2.83
C ALA A 206 -10.46 -8.29 4.27
N THR A 207 -9.32 -7.64 4.55
CA THR A 207 -9.01 -7.01 5.84
C THR A 207 -9.99 -5.89 6.19
N LEU A 208 -10.29 -5.01 5.24
CA LEU A 208 -11.29 -3.95 5.43
C LEU A 208 -12.67 -4.52 5.76
N GLY A 209 -13.11 -5.56 5.02
CA GLY A 209 -14.42 -6.18 5.25
C GLY A 209 -14.53 -6.83 6.64
N ARG A 210 -13.50 -7.56 7.07
CA ARG A 210 -13.46 -8.17 8.41
C ARG A 210 -13.43 -7.12 9.52
N LEU A 211 -12.48 -6.18 9.48
CA LEU A 211 -12.35 -5.13 10.48
C LEU A 211 -13.60 -4.24 10.55
N GLY A 212 -14.16 -3.84 9.40
CA GLY A 212 -15.36 -3.02 9.35
C GLY A 212 -16.57 -3.72 9.97
N THR A 213 -16.72 -5.02 9.73
CA THR A 213 -17.77 -5.84 10.34
C THR A 213 -17.58 -5.94 11.85
N LEU A 214 -16.36 -6.23 12.30
CA LEU A 214 -16.00 -6.35 13.72
C LEU A 214 -16.26 -5.03 14.46
N ALA A 215 -15.69 -3.93 13.96
CA ALA A 215 -15.80 -2.61 14.58
C ALA A 215 -17.24 -2.13 14.65
N LYS A 216 -18.04 -2.35 13.59
CA LYS A 216 -19.47 -2.03 13.60
C LYS A 216 -20.25 -2.84 14.63
N ALA A 217 -19.95 -4.13 14.77
CA ALA A 217 -20.62 -5.00 15.74
C ALA A 217 -20.27 -4.64 17.19
N GLN A 218 -19.02 -4.28 17.47
CA GLN A 218 -18.55 -3.91 18.80
C GLN A 218 -18.77 -2.43 19.16
N LEU A 219 -19.24 -1.59 18.23
CA LEU A 219 -19.42 -0.16 18.46
C LEU A 219 -20.20 0.19 19.75
N PRO A 220 -21.34 -0.47 20.10
CA PRO A 220 -22.03 -0.18 21.36
C PRO A 220 -21.16 -0.47 22.60
N GLU A 221 -20.39 -1.54 22.58
CA GLU A 221 -19.48 -1.92 23.66
C GLU A 221 -18.33 -0.92 23.79
N VAL A 222 -17.72 -0.53 22.66
CA VAL A 222 -16.68 0.50 22.62
C VAL A 222 -17.18 1.81 23.22
N LEU A 223 -18.37 2.28 22.84
CA LEU A 223 -18.92 3.52 23.40
C LEU A 223 -19.25 3.38 24.88
N ALA A 224 -19.77 2.23 25.32
CA ALA A 224 -20.07 1.97 26.72
C ALA A 224 -18.81 1.98 27.60
N ALA A 225 -17.66 1.50 27.08
CA ALA A 225 -16.38 1.46 27.80
C ALA A 225 -15.87 2.84 28.25
N TYR A 226 -16.31 3.92 27.60
CA TYR A 226 -15.90 5.29 27.91
C TYR A 226 -17.03 6.13 28.54
N ARG A 227 -18.15 5.51 28.90
CA ARG A 227 -19.30 6.22 29.48
C ARG A 227 -19.14 6.36 30.99
N GLU A 228 -19.18 7.60 31.49
CA GLU A 228 -19.09 7.93 32.91
C GLU A 228 -20.13 8.98 33.28
N GLY A 229 -21.01 8.68 34.24
CA GLY A 229 -21.94 9.67 34.80
C GLY A 229 -22.90 10.31 33.80
N GLY A 230 -23.26 9.61 32.71
CA GLY A 230 -24.14 10.11 31.65
C GLY A 230 -23.41 10.84 30.50
N ASP A 231 -22.09 10.98 30.58
CA ASP A 231 -21.24 11.60 29.56
C ASP A 231 -20.08 10.67 29.15
N TYR A 232 -19.13 11.17 28.36
CA TYR A 232 -17.95 10.44 27.90
C TYR A 232 -16.65 10.95 28.54
N VAL A 233 -15.84 10.02 29.03
CA VAL A 233 -14.51 10.29 29.57
C VAL A 233 -13.51 9.33 28.93
N SER A 234 -12.58 9.90 28.17
CA SER A 234 -11.57 9.16 27.41
C SER A 234 -10.16 9.71 27.67
N ARG A 235 -9.15 8.99 27.18
CA ARG A 235 -7.77 9.47 27.12
C ARG A 235 -7.59 10.37 25.90
N GLU A 236 -6.80 11.42 26.10
CA GLU A 236 -6.35 12.34 25.06
C GLU A 236 -5.07 11.80 24.39
N ALA A 237 -4.53 12.54 23.41
CA ALA A 237 -3.37 12.16 22.62
C ALA A 237 -2.09 11.81 23.43
N ASP A 238 -1.92 12.41 24.61
CA ASP A 238 -0.81 12.14 25.53
C ASP A 238 -1.08 10.96 26.48
N GLY A 239 -2.20 10.25 26.29
CA GLY A 239 -2.64 9.12 27.11
C GLY A 239 -3.28 9.50 28.44
N GLN A 240 -3.39 10.79 28.77
CA GLN A 240 -3.97 11.26 30.03
C GLN A 240 -5.49 11.40 29.94
N VAL A 241 -6.19 11.09 31.03
CA VAL A 241 -7.63 11.28 31.15
C VAL A 241 -7.92 12.68 31.68
N ARG A 242 -8.59 13.52 30.88
CA ARG A 242 -9.01 14.88 31.26
C ARG A 242 -10.39 15.17 30.73
N ARG A 243 -11.29 15.74 31.55
CA ARG A 243 -12.62 16.11 31.07
C ARG A 243 -12.54 17.17 29.96
N SER A 244 -13.36 17.00 28.93
CA SER A 244 -13.44 17.88 27.78
C SER A 244 -14.74 17.63 27.03
N ALA A 245 -15.29 18.67 26.39
CA ALA A 245 -16.42 18.52 25.47
C ALA A 245 -16.10 17.57 24.31
N ARG A 246 -14.81 17.44 23.96
CA ARG A 246 -14.31 16.61 22.89
C ARG A 246 -14.75 15.15 22.97
N HIS A 247 -14.76 14.54 24.14
CA HIS A 247 -15.01 13.09 24.24
C HIS A 247 -16.41 12.70 23.75
N ARG A 248 -17.40 13.54 24.04
CA ARG A 248 -18.75 13.36 23.52
C ARG A 248 -18.79 13.54 22.00
N ASN A 249 -18.05 14.52 21.49
CA ASN A 249 -17.94 14.77 20.05
C ASN A 249 -17.29 13.57 19.33
N ASP A 250 -16.19 13.04 19.87
CA ASP A 250 -15.53 11.84 19.32
C ASP A 250 -16.49 10.64 19.31
N ALA A 251 -17.31 10.45 20.36
CA ALA A 251 -18.33 9.40 20.41
C ALA A 251 -19.43 9.59 19.35
N ILE A 252 -19.90 10.83 19.15
CA ILE A 252 -20.88 11.18 18.10
C ILE A 252 -20.31 10.91 16.72
N GLU A 253 -19.09 11.37 16.44
CA GLU A 253 -18.43 11.20 15.15
C GLU A 253 -18.12 9.73 14.84
N LEU A 254 -17.65 8.98 15.84
CA LEU A 254 -17.39 7.54 15.72
C LEU A 254 -18.67 6.77 15.38
N ALA A 255 -19.78 7.06 16.07
CA ALA A 255 -21.06 6.42 15.79
C ALA A 255 -21.61 6.81 14.40
N ALA A 256 -21.53 8.09 14.06
CA ALA A 256 -21.98 8.61 12.77
C ALA A 256 -21.17 8.01 11.61
N GLY A 257 -19.92 7.65 11.84
CA GLY A 257 -19.09 6.98 10.85
C GLY A 257 -19.60 5.60 10.43
N PHE A 258 -20.42 4.94 11.28
CA PHE A 258 -21.14 3.72 10.95
C PHE A 258 -22.62 3.96 10.61
N ASP A 259 -22.98 5.21 10.28
CA ASP A 259 -24.34 5.68 10.03
C ASP A 259 -25.30 5.42 11.22
N SER A 260 -24.82 5.67 12.44
CA SER A 260 -25.56 5.49 13.69
C SER A 260 -25.36 6.67 14.65
N LEU A 261 -26.00 6.63 15.81
CA LEU A 261 -25.79 7.57 16.92
C LEU A 261 -25.50 6.79 18.20
N PRO A 262 -24.83 7.40 19.20
CA PRO A 262 -24.64 6.78 20.50
C PRO A 262 -25.98 6.38 21.14
N GLU A 263 -26.01 5.20 21.78
CA GLU A 263 -27.24 4.67 22.38
C GLU A 263 -27.79 5.59 23.47
N GLY A 264 -29.10 5.89 23.39
CA GLY A 264 -29.79 6.74 24.35
C GLY A 264 -29.42 8.22 24.26
N LEU A 265 -28.76 8.68 23.18
CA LEU A 265 -28.49 10.09 22.97
C LEU A 265 -29.79 10.87 22.69
N ASP A 266 -30.12 11.84 23.53
CA ASP A 266 -31.13 12.84 23.21
C ASP A 266 -30.51 13.88 22.29
N VAL A 267 -30.84 13.79 20.99
CA VAL A 267 -30.29 14.67 19.95
C VAL A 267 -30.62 16.14 20.22
N ALA A 268 -31.85 16.45 20.64
CA ALA A 268 -32.27 17.83 20.83
C ALA A 268 -31.58 18.48 22.03
N ALA A 269 -31.50 17.75 23.16
CA ALA A 269 -30.81 18.21 24.35
C ALA A 269 -29.30 18.34 24.11
N THR A 270 -28.68 17.33 23.49
CA THR A 270 -27.23 17.35 23.19
C THR A 270 -26.88 18.50 22.25
N LEU A 271 -27.70 18.72 21.22
CA LEU A 271 -27.48 19.82 20.28
C LEU A 271 -27.57 21.18 21.00
N ALA A 272 -28.55 21.37 21.88
CA ALA A 272 -28.68 22.58 22.67
C ALA A 272 -27.48 22.81 23.59
N GLU A 273 -26.97 21.76 24.23
CA GLU A 273 -25.77 21.82 25.08
C GLU A 273 -24.51 22.20 24.29
N LEU A 274 -24.27 21.54 23.14
CA LEU A 274 -23.12 21.85 22.29
C LEU A 274 -23.18 23.27 21.72
N GLN A 275 -24.37 23.71 21.32
CA GLN A 275 -24.62 25.07 20.83
C GLN A 275 -24.41 26.12 21.93
N ALA A 276 -24.78 25.81 23.18
CA ALA A 276 -24.59 26.70 24.32
C ALA A 276 -23.11 26.92 24.69
N LEU A 277 -22.19 26.07 24.22
CA LEU A 277 -20.75 26.30 24.36
C LEU A 277 -20.24 27.45 23.50
N GLN A 278 -21.00 27.90 22.51
CA GLN A 278 -20.54 28.95 21.60
C GLN A 278 -20.55 30.32 22.29
N ASP A 279 -19.38 30.96 22.35
CA ASP A 279 -19.26 32.33 22.84
C ASP A 279 -19.92 33.30 21.84
N PRO A 280 -20.91 34.11 22.24
CA PRO A 280 -21.67 34.95 21.30
C PRO A 280 -20.88 36.12 20.71
N VAL A 281 -19.74 36.50 21.31
CA VAL A 281 -18.92 37.63 20.87
C VAL A 281 -17.90 37.19 19.82
N SER A 282 -17.07 36.20 20.15
CA SER A 282 -16.05 35.65 19.25
C SER A 282 -16.63 34.64 18.26
N GLY A 283 -17.73 33.98 18.63
CA GLY A 283 -18.31 32.83 17.94
C GLY A 283 -17.49 31.54 18.04
N LEU A 284 -16.42 31.52 18.85
CA LEU A 284 -15.61 30.34 19.12
C LEU A 284 -16.25 29.45 20.21
N PHE A 285 -15.69 28.27 20.45
CA PHE A 285 -16.25 27.26 21.35
C PHE A 285 -15.28 26.95 22.53
N PRO A 286 -15.21 27.80 23.57
CA PRO A 286 -14.40 27.51 24.75
C PRO A 286 -14.80 26.19 25.42
N ASP A 287 -13.83 25.44 25.93
CA ASP A 287 -14.10 24.17 26.62
C ASP A 287 -14.63 24.44 28.05
N PRO A 288 -15.75 23.81 28.46
CA PRO A 288 -16.37 24.06 29.76
C PRO A 288 -15.54 23.53 30.95
N HIS A 289 -14.61 22.61 30.72
CA HIS A 289 -13.77 22.01 31.76
C HIS A 289 -12.37 22.62 31.82
N ARG A 290 -11.95 23.30 30.75
CA ARG A 290 -10.64 23.95 30.61
C ARG A 290 -10.85 25.36 30.07
N PRO A 291 -11.34 26.30 30.92
CA PRO A 291 -11.66 27.65 30.49
C PRO A 291 -10.40 28.40 30.06
N VAL A 292 -10.60 29.35 29.15
CA VAL A 292 -9.56 30.28 28.68
C VAL A 292 -8.90 30.98 29.87
N ALA A 293 -7.58 31.12 29.85
CA ALA A 293 -6.85 31.74 30.96
C ALA A 293 -7.26 33.21 31.15
N PRO A 294 -7.29 33.74 32.39
CA PRO A 294 -7.64 35.13 32.63
C PRO A 294 -6.75 36.10 31.84
N GLY A 295 -7.37 36.98 31.05
CA GLY A 295 -6.68 37.99 30.23
C GLY A 295 -6.17 37.48 28.87
N GLN A 296 -6.31 36.18 28.57
CA GLN A 296 -6.05 35.64 27.24
C GLN A 296 -7.29 35.83 26.34
N ALA A 297 -7.08 36.24 25.09
CA ALA A 297 -8.18 36.29 24.12
C ALA A 297 -8.60 34.87 23.74
N THR A 298 -9.90 34.61 23.58
CA THR A 298 -10.43 33.28 23.20
C THR A 298 -9.81 32.74 21.91
N ARG A 299 -9.46 33.61 20.97
CA ARG A 299 -8.79 33.23 19.72
C ARG A 299 -7.35 32.73 19.91
N ASP A 300 -6.72 33.09 21.01
CA ASP A 300 -5.36 32.65 21.35
C ASP A 300 -5.38 31.35 22.17
N ASP A 301 -6.56 30.85 22.53
CA ASP A 301 -6.72 29.55 23.19
C ASP A 301 -6.84 28.44 22.16
N GLY A 302 -5.84 27.55 22.13
CA GLY A 302 -5.77 26.48 21.15
C GLY A 302 -6.91 25.47 21.24
N LEU A 303 -7.49 25.29 22.43
CA LEU A 303 -8.62 24.38 22.63
C LEU A 303 -9.92 24.98 22.12
N ALA A 304 -10.19 26.27 22.38
CA ALA A 304 -11.32 27.01 21.82
C ALA A 304 -11.28 27.05 20.29
N LEU A 305 -10.09 27.22 19.68
CA LEU A 305 -9.90 27.09 18.23
C LEU A 305 -10.17 25.66 17.75
N TYR A 306 -9.61 24.65 18.41
CA TYR A 306 -9.82 23.26 18.01
C TYR A 306 -11.30 22.84 18.10
N ASN A 307 -12.03 23.36 19.08
CA ASN A 307 -13.45 23.08 19.25
C ASN A 307 -14.33 23.67 18.15
N VAL A 308 -13.86 24.64 17.35
CA VAL A 308 -14.53 24.99 16.09
C VAL A 308 -14.71 23.75 15.22
N LEU A 309 -13.70 22.87 15.17
CA LEU A 309 -13.78 21.61 14.46
C LEU A 309 -14.60 20.60 15.26
N SER A 310 -14.15 20.26 16.48
CA SER A 310 -14.74 19.16 17.25
C SER A 310 -16.22 19.40 17.61
N VAL A 311 -16.56 20.56 18.19
CA VAL A 311 -17.95 20.89 18.56
C VAL A 311 -18.76 21.22 17.31
N GLY A 312 -18.19 22.00 16.39
CA GLY A 312 -18.88 22.39 15.16
C GLY A 312 -19.31 21.19 14.32
N TYR A 313 -18.43 20.20 14.13
CA TYR A 313 -18.76 19.01 13.33
C TYR A 313 -19.74 18.09 14.05
N ALA A 314 -19.62 17.93 15.38
CA ALA A 314 -20.62 17.21 16.15
C ALA A 314 -22.01 17.84 16.01
N ILE A 315 -22.10 19.19 16.04
CA ILE A 315 -23.33 19.93 15.77
C ILE A 315 -23.89 19.60 14.38
N GLU A 316 -23.07 19.63 13.31
CA GLU A 316 -23.52 19.29 11.95
C GLU A 316 -23.96 17.83 11.82
N VAL A 317 -23.24 16.90 12.45
CA VAL A 317 -23.58 15.47 12.47
C VAL A 317 -24.95 15.23 13.09
N LEU A 318 -25.30 15.99 14.15
CA LEU A 318 -26.61 15.97 14.78
C LEU A 318 -27.69 16.75 14.00
N GLY A 319 -27.37 17.29 12.81
CA GLY A 319 -28.30 18.03 11.96
C GLY A 319 -28.50 19.50 12.38
N GLY A 320 -27.65 20.02 13.26
CA GLY A 320 -27.66 21.40 13.69
C GLY A 320 -26.72 22.31 12.91
N LYS A 321 -26.56 23.53 13.42
CA LYS A 321 -25.58 24.53 12.97
C LYS A 321 -25.10 25.38 14.15
N PRO A 322 -23.94 26.05 14.07
CA PRO A 322 -23.57 27.06 15.06
C PRO A 322 -24.69 28.11 15.24
N LEU A 323 -24.82 28.70 16.43
CA LEU A 323 -25.81 29.73 16.74
C LEU A 323 -25.40 31.12 16.26
N HIS A 324 -24.11 31.41 16.37
CA HIS A 324 -23.52 32.70 16.07
C HIS A 324 -22.50 32.60 14.94
N ARG A 325 -22.37 33.69 14.18
CA ARG A 325 -21.26 33.86 13.23
C ARG A 325 -19.94 33.78 14.00
N ILE A 326 -18.95 33.10 13.45
CA ILE A 326 -17.61 33.00 14.04
C ILE A 326 -16.85 34.27 13.71
N ALA A 327 -17.10 35.33 14.49
CA ALA A 327 -16.56 36.67 14.27
C ALA A 327 -15.03 36.73 14.44
N ALA A 328 -14.44 35.84 15.24
CA ALA A 328 -13.00 35.79 15.50
C ALA A 328 -12.12 35.64 14.25
N VAL A 329 -12.67 35.10 13.15
CA VAL A 329 -11.95 34.89 11.88
C VAL A 329 -12.39 35.84 10.77
N GLU A 330 -13.38 36.69 11.04
CA GLU A 330 -13.94 37.67 10.09
C GLU A 330 -13.24 39.02 10.25
N LEU A 331 -11.91 38.94 10.21
CA LEU A 331 -11.01 40.09 10.38
C LEU A 331 -10.83 40.83 9.06
N ASP A 332 -10.36 42.07 9.14
CA ASP A 332 -9.90 42.76 7.92
C ASP A 332 -8.64 42.09 7.35
N ALA A 333 -8.26 42.49 6.13
CA ALA A 333 -7.18 41.84 5.41
C ALA A 333 -5.81 41.96 6.13
N ASN A 334 -5.54 43.11 6.76
CA ASN A 334 -4.27 43.34 7.45
C ASN A 334 -4.23 42.55 8.75
N GLU A 335 -5.30 42.61 9.55
CA GLU A 335 -5.39 41.89 10.82
C GLU A 335 -5.26 40.37 10.64
N LEU A 336 -5.88 39.81 9.59
CA LEU A 336 -5.76 38.38 9.29
C LEU A 336 -4.34 38.02 8.83
N CYS A 337 -3.71 38.84 7.99
CA CYS A 337 -2.33 38.60 7.57
C CYS A 337 -1.35 38.71 8.74
N ASP A 338 -1.52 39.70 9.62
CA ASP A 338 -0.71 39.88 10.82
C ASP A 338 -0.85 38.68 11.76
N TRP A 339 -2.08 38.15 11.93
CA TRP A 339 -2.29 36.94 12.72
C TRP A 339 -1.56 35.74 12.09
N LEU A 340 -1.71 35.51 10.79
CA LEU A 340 -1.05 34.40 10.10
C LEU A 340 0.48 34.51 10.13
N ASP A 341 1.04 35.71 9.94
CA ASP A 341 2.48 35.96 9.99
C ASP A 341 3.04 35.83 11.42
N SER A 342 2.22 36.04 12.46
CA SER A 342 2.62 35.88 13.86
C SER A 342 2.71 34.41 14.33
N LEU A 343 2.17 33.46 13.56
CA LEU A 343 2.22 32.04 13.89
C LEU A 343 3.66 31.50 13.81
N THR A 344 3.96 30.49 14.61
CA THR A 344 5.31 29.92 14.79
C THR A 344 5.70 28.94 13.67
N TRP A 345 5.65 29.38 12.41
CA TRP A 345 5.91 28.55 11.22
C TRP A 345 7.27 27.86 11.16
N ARG A 346 8.31 28.46 11.76
CA ARG A 346 9.69 27.93 11.71
C ARG A 346 9.96 26.85 12.77
N GLU A 347 9.36 27.00 13.93
CA GLU A 347 9.65 26.15 15.11
C GLU A 347 8.53 25.16 15.40
N ARG A 348 7.28 25.53 15.11
CA ARG A 348 6.07 24.75 15.43
C ARG A 348 5.06 24.82 14.29
N ALA A 349 5.49 24.46 13.08
CA ALA A 349 4.64 24.47 11.88
C ALA A 349 3.35 23.65 12.04
N TRP A 350 3.35 22.59 12.87
CA TRP A 350 2.13 21.86 13.22
C TRP A 350 1.08 22.75 13.90
N GLY A 351 1.52 23.58 14.86
CA GLY A 351 0.63 24.49 15.59
C GLY A 351 0.08 25.59 14.68
N ALA A 352 0.91 26.14 13.79
CA ALA A 352 0.48 27.10 12.79
C ALA A 352 -0.55 26.49 11.83
N GLY A 353 -0.30 25.26 11.34
CA GLY A 353 -1.25 24.52 10.51
C GLY A 353 -2.58 24.25 11.23
N ALA A 354 -2.54 23.91 12.53
CA ALA A 354 -3.75 23.70 13.34
C ALA A 354 -4.57 24.98 13.53
N ALA A 355 -3.93 26.14 13.67
CA ALA A 355 -4.62 27.43 13.69
C ALA A 355 -5.30 27.71 12.35
N VAL A 356 -4.60 27.49 11.22
CA VAL A 356 -5.19 27.66 9.88
C VAL A 356 -6.35 26.70 9.63
N ASP A 357 -6.28 25.47 10.13
CA ASP A 357 -7.36 24.49 10.06
C ASP A 357 -8.63 25.00 10.78
N ALA A 358 -8.47 25.56 11.98
CA ALA A 358 -9.56 26.18 12.72
C ALA A 358 -10.11 27.43 12.01
N ILE A 359 -9.25 28.30 11.46
CA ILE A 359 -9.67 29.48 10.69
C ILE A 359 -10.45 29.06 9.45
N GLY A 360 -9.93 28.12 8.66
CA GLY A 360 -10.56 27.62 7.45
C GLY A 360 -11.91 26.96 7.74
N THR A 361 -11.98 26.15 8.81
CA THR A 361 -13.23 25.51 9.26
C THR A 361 -14.25 26.54 9.75
N ALA A 362 -13.81 27.58 10.47
CA ALA A 362 -14.70 28.67 10.89
C ALA A 362 -15.26 29.44 9.70
N LEU A 363 -14.43 29.76 8.71
CA LEU A 363 -14.85 30.41 7.47
C LEU A 363 -15.80 29.52 6.66
N TYR A 364 -15.63 28.19 6.69
CA TYR A 364 -16.59 27.25 6.15
C TYR A 364 -17.96 27.39 6.82
N TYR A 365 -18.02 27.40 8.15
CA TYR A 365 -19.29 27.57 8.86
C TYR A 365 -19.95 28.91 8.55
N ASN A 366 -19.15 29.98 8.53
CA ASN A 366 -19.65 31.30 8.16
C ASN A 366 -20.22 31.30 6.74
N ALA A 367 -19.50 30.73 5.76
CA ALA A 367 -19.96 30.67 4.37
C ALA A 367 -21.22 29.82 4.20
N ARG A 368 -21.37 28.76 5.00
CA ARG A 368 -22.49 27.83 4.90
C ARG A 368 -23.75 28.34 5.60
N TYR A 369 -23.61 29.01 6.74
CA TYR A 369 -24.74 29.30 7.63
C TYR A 369 -24.98 30.79 7.92
N PHE A 370 -24.03 31.65 7.56
CA PHE A 370 -24.04 33.08 7.90
C PHE A 370 -23.58 33.95 6.72
N SER A 371 -23.43 35.25 6.97
CA SER A 371 -22.79 36.17 6.04
C SER A 371 -21.27 36.15 6.23
N THR A 372 -20.50 36.05 5.15
CA THR A 372 -19.04 36.14 5.16
C THR A 372 -18.54 37.49 4.64
N GLY A 373 -17.41 37.93 5.17
CA GLY A 373 -16.61 39.01 4.59
C GLY A 373 -15.61 38.48 3.56
N ARG A 374 -14.49 39.21 3.40
CA ARG A 374 -13.39 38.86 2.47
C ARG A 374 -12.29 38.00 3.09
N ALA A 375 -12.47 37.57 4.34
CA ALA A 375 -11.46 36.84 5.11
C ALA A 375 -11.05 35.52 4.43
N ARG A 376 -11.97 34.87 3.71
CA ARG A 376 -11.69 33.64 2.96
C ARG A 376 -10.74 33.89 1.80
N GLU A 377 -11.00 34.90 0.97
CA GLU A 377 -10.11 35.27 -0.14
C GLU A 377 -8.75 35.74 0.36
N VAL A 378 -8.70 36.46 1.49
CA VAL A 378 -7.46 36.89 2.13
C VAL A 378 -6.65 35.68 2.60
N LEU A 379 -7.28 34.73 3.29
CA LEU A 379 -6.63 33.50 3.75
C LEU A 379 -5.97 32.75 2.59
N PHE A 380 -6.74 32.46 1.53
CA PHE A 380 -6.21 31.73 0.38
C PHE A 380 -5.14 32.52 -0.40
N GLY A 381 -5.29 33.83 -0.50
CA GLY A 381 -4.25 34.71 -1.05
C GLY A 381 -2.94 34.62 -0.25
N TRP A 382 -3.03 34.70 1.08
CA TRP A 382 -1.87 34.56 1.97
C TRP A 382 -1.22 33.18 1.82
N LEU A 383 -2.01 32.10 1.82
CA LEU A 383 -1.51 30.73 1.67
C LEU A 383 -0.75 30.54 0.35
N ALA A 384 -1.31 31.02 -0.76
CA ALA A 384 -0.68 30.92 -2.08
C ALA A 384 0.66 31.66 -2.17
N MET A 385 0.81 32.78 -1.45
CA MET A 385 2.05 33.57 -1.42
C MET A 385 3.13 33.01 -0.50
N ARG A 386 2.75 32.20 0.50
CA ARG A 386 3.64 31.75 1.59
C ARG A 386 4.06 30.28 1.52
N GLN A 387 3.60 29.54 0.52
CA GLN A 387 4.04 28.15 0.33
C GLN A 387 5.52 28.11 -0.07
N ASP A 388 6.29 27.23 0.56
CA ASP A 388 7.65 26.94 0.16
C ASP A 388 7.64 26.09 -1.13
N ARG A 389 8.24 26.60 -2.20
CA ARG A 389 8.24 25.93 -3.52
C ARG A 389 9.17 24.72 -3.60
N ALA A 390 10.17 24.62 -2.73
CA ALA A 390 11.10 23.50 -2.72
C ALA A 390 10.45 22.27 -2.07
N THR A 391 9.71 22.48 -0.99
CA THR A 391 9.05 21.40 -0.24
C THR A 391 7.59 21.19 -0.64
N GLY A 392 6.92 22.21 -1.18
CA GLY A 392 5.47 22.20 -1.39
C GLY A 392 4.66 22.33 -0.09
N LEU A 393 5.29 22.72 1.02
CA LEU A 393 4.66 22.81 2.36
C LEU A 393 4.64 24.26 2.88
N TRP A 394 4.07 24.45 4.07
CA TRP A 394 4.21 25.68 4.86
C TRP A 394 5.03 25.40 6.11
N GLY A 395 5.87 26.36 6.49
CA GLY A 395 6.86 26.20 7.55
C GLY A 395 8.17 25.60 7.05
N SER A 396 9.07 25.30 7.98
CA SER A 396 10.42 24.82 7.67
C SER A 396 10.77 23.58 8.47
N PRO A 397 11.69 22.73 7.96
CA PRO A 397 12.20 21.62 8.74
C PRO A 397 12.89 22.10 10.02
N THR A 398 12.73 21.38 11.12
CA THR A 398 13.43 21.67 12.38
C THR A 398 14.72 20.82 12.50
N PRO A 399 15.73 21.25 13.29
CA PRO A 399 16.93 20.45 13.52
C PRO A 399 16.65 19.06 14.11
N ASP A 400 15.67 18.98 15.03
CA ASP A 400 15.39 17.77 15.79
C ASP A 400 14.38 16.84 15.10
N GLU A 401 13.38 17.42 14.43
CA GLU A 401 12.24 16.67 13.87
C GLU A 401 12.20 16.72 12.33
N GLY A 402 13.19 17.33 11.67
CA GLY A 402 13.25 17.41 10.22
C GLY A 402 11.93 17.89 9.63
N LEU A 403 11.33 17.10 8.73
CA LEU A 403 10.07 17.43 8.05
C LEU A 403 8.79 17.14 8.85
N LEU A 404 8.87 16.62 10.08
CA LEU A 404 7.68 16.20 10.83
C LEU A 404 6.73 17.36 11.10
N GLN A 405 7.24 18.49 11.60
CA GLN A 405 6.45 19.69 11.87
C GLN A 405 5.75 20.23 10.61
N PRO A 406 6.44 20.52 9.49
CA PRO A 406 5.78 21.05 8.30
C PRO A 406 4.86 20.04 7.61
N VAL A 407 5.13 18.72 7.67
CA VAL A 407 4.21 17.71 7.11
C VAL A 407 2.93 17.60 7.93
N ASN A 408 3.03 17.51 9.26
CA ASN A 408 1.85 17.43 10.11
C ASN A 408 1.05 18.75 10.05
N GLY A 409 1.74 19.89 9.95
CA GLY A 409 1.11 21.20 9.71
C GLY A 409 0.42 21.29 8.35
N PHE A 410 1.02 20.75 7.29
CA PHE A 410 0.42 20.68 5.95
C PHE A 410 -0.88 19.87 5.95
N TYR A 411 -0.93 18.73 6.64
CA TYR A 411 -2.17 17.98 6.80
C TYR A 411 -3.28 18.84 7.45
N ARG A 412 -3.01 19.43 8.62
CA ARG A 412 -3.97 20.27 9.34
C ARG A 412 -4.50 21.39 8.44
N LEU A 413 -3.57 22.15 7.87
CA LEU A 413 -3.86 23.29 7.02
C LEU A 413 -4.72 22.89 5.83
N THR A 414 -4.30 21.87 5.08
CA THR A 414 -4.99 21.47 3.85
C THR A 414 -6.34 20.83 4.11
N ARG A 415 -6.52 20.15 5.24
CA ARG A 415 -7.81 19.62 5.67
C ARG A 415 -8.86 20.71 5.84
N GLY A 416 -8.60 21.72 6.68
CA GLY A 416 -9.54 22.82 6.96
C GLY A 416 -9.68 23.85 5.83
N THR A 417 -8.81 23.79 4.81
CA THR A 417 -8.82 24.72 3.67
C THR A 417 -9.06 23.97 2.35
N TYR A 418 -8.00 23.56 1.66
CA TYR A 418 -8.08 22.98 0.32
C TYR A 418 -9.06 21.80 0.21
N ALA A 419 -9.01 20.83 1.14
CA ALA A 419 -9.94 19.70 1.15
C ALA A 419 -11.38 20.15 1.49
N GLN A 420 -11.54 20.99 2.51
CA GLN A 420 -12.86 21.51 2.94
C GLN A 420 -13.59 22.29 1.84
N PHE A 421 -12.86 23.05 1.02
CA PHE A 421 -13.41 23.86 -0.06
C PHE A 421 -13.33 23.18 -1.45
N GLY A 422 -12.77 21.97 -1.54
CA GLY A 422 -12.64 21.22 -2.79
C GLY A 422 -11.68 21.85 -3.80
N LEU A 423 -10.60 22.47 -3.31
CA LEU A 423 -9.61 23.19 -4.10
C LEU A 423 -8.34 22.34 -4.31
N PRO A 424 -7.68 22.48 -5.47
CA PRO A 424 -6.38 21.84 -5.71
C PRO A 424 -5.31 22.44 -4.80
N VAL A 425 -4.42 21.59 -4.28
CA VAL A 425 -3.26 22.04 -3.49
C VAL A 425 -2.12 22.45 -4.43
N PRO A 426 -1.50 23.63 -4.24
CA PRO A 426 -0.38 24.07 -5.07
C PRO A 426 0.86 23.18 -4.90
N ASN A 427 1.66 23.02 -5.96
CA ASN A 427 2.89 22.23 -5.96
C ASN A 427 2.73 20.79 -5.44
N ALA A 428 1.63 20.11 -5.82
CA ALA A 428 1.26 18.79 -5.30
C ALA A 428 2.36 17.72 -5.42
N GLU A 429 3.15 17.72 -6.50
CA GLU A 429 4.27 16.78 -6.66
C GLU A 429 5.38 17.02 -5.62
N ARG A 430 5.71 18.29 -5.32
CA ARG A 430 6.71 18.62 -4.28
C ARG A 430 6.22 18.26 -2.90
N ALA A 431 4.96 18.54 -2.60
CA ALA A 431 4.33 18.10 -1.36
C ALA A 431 4.38 16.57 -1.22
N THR A 432 4.10 15.84 -2.32
CA THR A 432 4.18 14.37 -2.37
C THR A 432 5.60 13.89 -2.05
N ASP A 433 6.64 14.48 -2.65
CA ASP A 433 8.03 14.14 -2.36
C ASP A 433 8.38 14.35 -0.88
N SER A 434 7.95 15.48 -0.30
CA SER A 434 8.21 15.81 1.11
C SER A 434 7.51 14.87 2.09
N VAL A 435 6.24 14.50 1.81
CA VAL A 435 5.48 13.55 2.62
C VAL A 435 6.10 12.15 2.56
N LEU A 436 6.47 11.68 1.36
CA LEU A 436 7.13 10.38 1.19
C LEU A 436 8.54 10.35 1.81
N LEU A 437 9.27 11.47 1.78
CA LEU A 437 10.56 11.58 2.45
C LEU A 437 10.38 11.51 3.98
N ASN A 438 9.43 12.26 4.53
CA ASN A 438 9.13 12.25 5.96
C ASN A 438 8.74 10.84 6.44
N TYR A 439 7.81 10.18 5.75
CA TYR A 439 7.42 8.80 6.07
C TYR A 439 8.61 7.83 6.10
N ARG A 440 9.55 7.94 5.13
CA ARG A 440 10.77 7.12 5.08
C ARG A 440 11.73 7.44 6.21
N ASN A 441 11.96 8.72 6.51
CA ASN A 441 12.86 9.16 7.59
C ASN A 441 12.42 8.65 8.97
N TYR A 442 11.11 8.46 9.15
CA TYR A 442 10.53 7.93 10.38
C TYR A 442 10.22 6.43 10.34
N GLY A 443 10.84 5.67 9.43
CA GLY A 443 10.69 4.21 9.38
C GLY A 443 9.24 3.75 9.21
N GLY A 444 8.43 4.53 8.49
CA GLY A 444 7.01 4.27 8.27
C GLY A 444 6.12 4.42 9.51
N PHE A 445 6.56 5.21 10.50
CA PHE A 445 5.82 5.46 11.75
C PHE A 445 5.39 4.15 12.43
N SER A 446 6.39 3.34 12.79
CA SER A 446 6.21 2.06 13.49
C SER A 446 6.82 2.11 14.90
N GLY A 447 6.09 1.66 15.92
CA GLY A 447 6.55 1.61 17.31
C GLY A 447 5.88 2.62 18.25
N PRO A 448 6.17 2.53 19.57
CA PRO A 448 5.40 3.14 20.67
C PRO A 448 5.34 4.67 20.68
N THR A 449 6.28 5.33 20.00
CA THR A 449 6.34 6.79 19.96
C THR A 449 5.51 7.41 18.83
N TYR A 450 4.97 6.59 17.91
CA TYR A 450 4.22 7.08 16.76
C TYR A 450 2.72 6.85 16.93
N THR A 451 1.97 7.78 16.36
CA THR A 451 0.54 7.94 16.62
C THR A 451 -0.28 7.68 15.36
N ALA A 452 -1.57 7.41 15.53
CA ALA A 452 -2.54 7.41 14.45
C ALA A 452 -2.49 8.73 13.65
N CYS A 453 -2.21 9.85 14.34
CA CYS A 453 -2.07 11.17 13.71
C CYS A 453 -0.98 11.16 12.66
N ASN A 454 0.20 10.59 12.93
CA ASN A 454 1.31 10.63 11.96
C ASN A 454 0.99 9.87 10.66
N LEU A 455 0.22 8.78 10.75
CA LEU A 455 -0.23 8.04 9.58
C LEU A 455 -1.30 8.83 8.82
N LEU A 456 -2.18 9.52 9.53
CA LEU A 456 -3.16 10.42 8.93
C LEU A 456 -2.49 11.59 8.19
N ASP A 457 -1.46 12.17 8.83
CA ASP A 457 -0.59 13.23 8.31
C ASP A 457 0.21 12.77 7.07
N THR A 458 0.24 11.46 6.80
CA THR A 458 0.82 10.88 5.59
C THR A 458 -0.26 10.59 4.54
N ILE A 459 -1.28 9.81 4.90
CA ILE A 459 -2.30 9.31 3.97
C ILE A 459 -3.15 10.44 3.39
N HIS A 460 -3.61 11.38 4.22
CA HIS A 460 -4.48 12.46 3.76
C HIS A 460 -3.78 13.37 2.73
N PRO A 461 -2.58 13.91 3.00
CA PRO A 461 -1.80 14.64 2.00
C PRO A 461 -1.60 13.89 0.68
N LEU A 462 -1.22 12.61 0.73
CA LEU A 462 -1.02 11.81 -0.48
C LEU A 462 -2.31 11.63 -1.26
N LEU A 463 -3.42 11.31 -0.58
CA LEU A 463 -4.74 11.21 -1.19
C LEU A 463 -5.13 12.53 -1.88
N LEU A 464 -4.96 13.66 -1.21
CA LEU A 464 -5.32 14.97 -1.74
C LEU A 464 -4.46 15.38 -2.94
N CYS A 465 -3.16 15.08 -2.92
CA CYS A 465 -2.27 15.31 -4.07
C CYS A 465 -2.65 14.39 -5.26
N LEU A 466 -2.95 13.12 -5.02
CA LEU A 466 -3.32 12.15 -6.05
C LEU A 466 -4.70 12.39 -6.69
N LYS A 467 -5.53 13.26 -6.11
CA LYS A 467 -6.74 13.76 -6.78
C LYS A 467 -6.42 14.64 -7.99
N GLN A 468 -5.17 15.11 -8.12
CA GLN A 468 -4.72 16.03 -9.18
C GLN A 468 -3.80 15.36 -10.21
N GLY A 469 -3.36 14.12 -9.99
CA GLY A 469 -2.44 13.39 -10.88
C GLY A 469 -1.95 12.05 -10.31
N ASP A 470 -1.04 11.39 -11.05
CA ASP A 470 -0.54 10.04 -10.73
C ASP A 470 0.91 9.98 -10.22
N TYR A 471 1.51 11.15 -9.94
CA TYR A 471 2.90 11.24 -9.48
C TYR A 471 3.13 10.42 -8.20
N ARG A 472 4.08 9.46 -8.25
CA ARG A 472 4.45 8.56 -7.13
C ARG A 472 3.29 7.74 -6.55
N ARG A 473 2.24 7.46 -7.37
CA ARG A 473 1.07 6.67 -6.96
C ARG A 473 1.45 5.31 -6.37
N ALA A 474 2.40 4.60 -7.00
CA ALA A 474 2.79 3.26 -6.57
C ALA A 474 3.31 3.24 -5.12
N GLU A 475 4.12 4.22 -4.72
CA GLU A 475 4.60 4.35 -3.34
C GLU A 475 3.48 4.73 -2.38
N ALA A 476 2.62 5.67 -2.75
CA ALA A 476 1.49 6.07 -1.92
C ALA A 476 0.51 4.90 -1.67
N GLU A 477 0.20 4.13 -2.71
CA GLU A 477 -0.61 2.92 -2.58
C GLU A 477 0.07 1.84 -1.74
N SER A 478 1.40 1.72 -1.83
CA SER A 478 2.16 0.80 -0.97
C SER A 478 2.00 1.15 0.50
N ILE A 479 2.09 2.43 0.84
CA ILE A 479 1.87 2.94 2.21
C ILE A 479 0.42 2.66 2.65
N ALA A 480 -0.56 2.96 1.82
CA ALA A 480 -1.97 2.70 2.13
C ALA A 480 -2.25 1.21 2.41
N ARG A 481 -1.67 0.31 1.59
CA ARG A 481 -1.77 -1.14 1.83
C ARG A 481 -1.11 -1.56 3.14
N ALA A 482 0.07 -1.01 3.46
CA ALA A 482 0.75 -1.30 4.72
C ALA A 482 -0.05 -0.83 5.94
N VAL A 483 -0.71 0.34 5.85
CA VAL A 483 -1.59 0.84 6.91
C VAL A 483 -2.77 -0.11 7.14
N ILE A 484 -3.45 -0.54 6.08
CA ILE A 484 -4.59 -1.47 6.17
C ILE A 484 -4.16 -2.83 6.73
N ALA A 485 -3.02 -3.38 6.26
CA ALA A 485 -2.55 -4.69 6.67
C ALA A 485 -2.31 -4.82 8.18
N ARG A 486 -1.92 -3.73 8.85
CA ARG A 486 -1.67 -3.71 10.31
C ARG A 486 -2.89 -3.32 11.15
N ALA A 487 -4.01 -3.00 10.51
CA ALA A 487 -5.15 -2.40 11.21
C ALA A 487 -5.83 -3.38 12.15
N GLU A 488 -6.05 -4.63 11.73
CA GLU A 488 -6.72 -5.65 12.56
C GLU A 488 -5.95 -5.94 13.85
N GLU A 489 -4.62 -6.02 13.78
CA GLU A 489 -3.74 -6.31 14.93
C GLU A 489 -3.79 -5.24 16.02
N ARG A 490 -4.26 -4.04 15.69
CA ARG A 490 -4.33 -2.90 16.60
C ARG A 490 -5.68 -2.76 17.30
N TRP A 491 -6.69 -3.47 16.83
CA TRP A 491 -8.03 -3.42 17.41
C TRP A 491 -8.04 -4.14 18.76
N VAL A 492 -8.60 -3.49 19.78
CA VAL A 492 -8.80 -4.09 21.10
C VAL A 492 -10.29 -4.34 21.29
N ASP A 493 -10.65 -5.60 21.51
CA ASP A 493 -12.04 -6.02 21.66
C ASP A 493 -12.78 -5.20 22.72
N GLY A 494 -13.95 -4.68 22.32
CA GLY A 494 -14.83 -3.88 23.17
C GLY A 494 -14.28 -2.50 23.55
N GLN A 495 -13.09 -2.12 23.09
CA GLN A 495 -12.43 -0.85 23.45
C GLN A 495 -11.97 -0.02 22.24
N GLY A 496 -11.83 -0.62 21.06
CA GLY A 496 -11.43 0.06 19.83
C GLY A 496 -9.91 0.22 19.72
N PHE A 497 -9.43 1.38 19.28
CA PHE A 497 -8.01 1.61 19.02
C PHE A 497 -7.34 2.52 20.06
N ALA A 498 -6.06 2.25 20.33
CA ALA A 498 -5.19 3.20 21.00
C ALA A 498 -4.72 4.31 20.05
N PHE A 499 -4.56 5.52 20.58
CA PHE A 499 -4.08 6.66 19.79
C PHE A 499 -2.61 6.49 19.36
N ALA A 500 -1.78 5.93 20.23
CA ALA A 500 -0.39 5.56 19.95
C ALA A 500 -0.09 4.13 20.42
N ASP A 501 0.92 3.51 19.82
CA ASP A 501 1.39 2.19 20.25
C ASP A 501 1.82 2.22 21.73
N GLY A 502 1.43 1.20 22.50
CA GLY A 502 1.73 1.14 23.94
C GLY A 502 0.84 2.01 24.84
N GLN A 503 -0.08 2.81 24.27
CA GLN A 503 -1.15 3.44 25.04
C GLN A 503 -2.37 2.51 25.19
N ALA A 504 -3.21 2.79 26.17
CA ALA A 504 -4.54 2.17 26.24
C ALA A 504 -5.48 2.76 25.17
N PRO A 505 -6.48 1.99 24.70
CA PRO A 505 -7.49 2.47 23.78
C PRO A 505 -8.20 3.76 24.22
N SER A 506 -8.64 4.56 23.26
CA SER A 506 -9.39 5.80 23.50
C SER A 506 -10.40 6.10 22.38
N LEU A 507 -11.42 6.91 22.66
CA LEU A 507 -12.37 7.37 21.63
C LEU A 507 -11.66 8.11 20.49
N GLN A 508 -10.74 9.02 20.83
CA GLN A 508 -9.88 9.69 19.86
C GLN A 508 -9.09 8.68 19.01
N GLY A 509 -8.49 7.68 19.64
CA GLY A 509 -7.73 6.65 18.94
C GLY A 509 -8.60 5.86 17.97
N ALA A 510 -9.79 5.44 18.42
CA ALA A 510 -10.75 4.70 17.63
C ALA A 510 -11.22 5.47 16.38
N GLU A 511 -11.70 6.71 16.56
CA GLU A 511 -12.15 7.56 15.45
C GLU A 511 -11.00 7.82 14.47
N MET A 512 -9.81 8.18 14.97
CA MET A 512 -8.68 8.52 14.10
C MET A 512 -8.17 7.32 13.30
N TRP A 513 -8.03 6.14 13.91
CA TRP A 513 -7.58 4.94 13.18
C TRP A 513 -8.58 4.53 12.11
N LEU A 514 -9.88 4.49 12.43
CA LEU A 514 -10.92 4.17 11.45
C LEU A 514 -10.92 5.19 10.30
N SER A 515 -10.73 6.47 10.61
CA SER A 515 -10.56 7.52 9.60
C SER A 515 -9.32 7.30 8.73
N VAL A 516 -8.15 7.04 9.31
CA VAL A 516 -6.91 6.71 8.55
C VAL A 516 -7.12 5.53 7.60
N ILE A 517 -7.78 4.47 8.08
CA ILE A 517 -8.06 3.25 7.30
C ILE A 517 -9.01 3.55 6.15
N HIS A 518 -10.07 4.34 6.40
CA HIS A 518 -10.98 4.78 5.36
C HIS A 518 -10.25 5.60 4.28
N LEU A 519 -9.40 6.56 4.66
CA LEU A 519 -8.63 7.35 3.70
C LEU A 519 -7.64 6.50 2.90
N ALA A 520 -7.01 5.51 3.54
CA ALA A 520 -6.13 4.56 2.85
C ALA A 520 -6.91 3.71 1.84
N ALA A 521 -8.13 3.29 2.18
CA ALA A 521 -9.03 2.59 1.27
C ALA A 521 -9.48 3.48 0.10
N ASP A 522 -9.77 4.76 0.34
CA ASP A 522 -10.11 5.74 -0.71
C ASP A 522 -8.93 5.97 -1.68
N LEU A 523 -7.71 6.10 -1.15
CA LEU A 523 -6.49 6.22 -1.96
C LEU A 523 -6.31 5.02 -2.91
N LEU A 524 -6.68 3.83 -2.45
CA LEU A 524 -6.63 2.57 -3.23
C LEU A 524 -7.85 2.35 -4.14
N GLY A 525 -8.84 3.25 -4.11
CA GLY A 525 -10.11 3.10 -4.84
C GLY A 525 -10.93 1.89 -4.39
N ILE A 526 -10.93 1.60 -3.08
CA ILE A 526 -11.67 0.48 -2.45
C ILE A 526 -12.40 0.90 -1.17
N ALA A 527 -12.68 2.20 -0.99
CA ALA A 527 -13.39 2.72 0.19
C ALA A 527 -14.74 2.00 0.45
N ASP A 528 -15.46 1.61 -0.61
CA ASP A 528 -16.73 0.88 -0.52
C ASP A 528 -16.61 -0.49 0.17
N SER A 529 -15.39 -1.02 0.32
CA SER A 529 -15.13 -2.28 1.03
C SER A 529 -15.01 -2.10 2.55
N PHE A 530 -15.11 -0.87 3.06
CA PHE A 530 -14.99 -0.56 4.47
C PHE A 530 -16.28 0.06 5.02
N ALA A 531 -16.75 -0.45 6.17
CA ALA A 531 -18.05 -0.08 6.72
C ALA A 531 -18.09 1.32 7.38
N PHE A 532 -16.92 1.90 7.67
CA PHE A 532 -16.81 3.20 8.33
C PHE A 532 -16.52 4.30 7.32
N VAL A 533 -17.24 5.42 7.41
CA VAL A 533 -17.04 6.62 6.60
C VAL A 533 -17.02 7.85 7.52
N PRO A 534 -15.89 8.56 7.70
CA PRO A 534 -15.81 9.68 8.62
C PRO A 534 -16.78 10.81 8.25
N LYS A 535 -17.54 11.30 9.24
CA LYS A 535 -18.55 12.36 9.05
C LYS A 535 -18.17 13.70 9.65
N GLY A 536 -17.29 13.72 10.66
CA GLY A 536 -16.89 14.93 11.36
C GLY A 536 -15.52 15.45 10.93
N VAL A 537 -14.59 15.58 11.88
CA VAL A 537 -13.27 16.23 11.71
C VAL A 537 -12.48 15.68 10.52
N HIS A 538 -12.61 14.39 10.23
CA HIS A 538 -11.85 13.69 9.18
C HIS A 538 -12.65 13.41 7.90
N ARG A 539 -13.81 14.04 7.71
CA ARG A 539 -14.62 13.86 6.49
C ARG A 539 -13.86 14.30 5.23
N THR A 540 -14.09 13.61 4.12
CA THR A 540 -13.36 13.84 2.86
C THR A 540 -14.14 14.58 1.79
N ARG A 541 -15.47 14.64 1.93
CA ARG A 541 -16.35 15.23 0.92
C ARG A 541 -16.52 16.72 1.21
N ALA A 542 -16.01 17.55 0.30
CA ALA A 542 -16.28 18.98 0.29
C ALA A 542 -17.78 19.23 0.09
N VAL A 543 -18.30 20.28 0.72
CA VAL A 543 -19.71 20.70 0.59
C VAL A 543 -20.03 21.48 -0.69
N GLY A 544 -19.04 21.66 -1.58
CA GLY A 544 -19.23 22.30 -2.89
C GLY A 544 -19.47 23.81 -2.85
N ILE A 545 -19.09 24.50 -1.77
CA ILE A 545 -19.31 25.95 -1.62
C ILE A 545 -18.26 26.83 -2.33
N GLY A 546 -17.18 26.22 -2.85
CA GLY A 546 -16.11 26.93 -3.55
C GLY A 546 -15.37 27.99 -2.71
N LEU A 547 -14.56 28.80 -3.40
CA LEU A 547 -13.89 29.99 -2.85
C LEU A 547 -14.83 31.16 -2.63
#